data_AF-A0A2P2IET4-F1
#
_entry.id   AF-A0A2P2IET4-F1
#
_cell.length_a   1.000
_cell.length_b   1.000
_cell.length_c   1.000
_cell.angle_alpha   90.00
_cell.angle_beta   90.00
_cell.angle_gamma   90.00
#
_symmetry.space_group_name_H-M   'P 1'
#
loop_
_entity.id
_entity.type
_entity.pdbx_description
1 polymer ?
#
loop_
_entity_poly.entity_id
_entity_poly.type
_entity_poly.pdbx_seq_one_letter_code
_entity_poly.pdbx_strand_id
1 'polypeptide(L)'
;MRYLNLCSCVIFILCFNYGAVSKKNSYRKDDLPGVIMVPGDGGAQLEAVLHNAEAVHFYCRSNSDWFTVWLNYLEMVPAIISCWVSHMKLVYDSITRTTHDPRGVSVRVPGFGNTSTVEYLNEKRYYSYFAYVADTLVSLGYERNKNLRGAPFDFRKAPNELSSFFVDLRQLTEELRESTGGPVVLVAHSLGAPILNYFLNQHTQAWRDEHVLSLVSLAGAWGGAVKAVKVYAAGDNMGAPLNSLTMRTQQRTNPSLAFLLPDPELWGDHVMVKAPGGNYTVHQLRQFLHDLQLPDSVEMYEDTRGLLNMSNTPPR
;
A
#
# COMPACT_ATOMS: atom_id res chain seq x y z
N MET A 1 -37.20 -17.20 -55.28
CA MET A 1 -36.20 -16.17 -55.63
C MET A 1 -35.39 -15.86 -54.39
N ARG A 2 -34.13 -16.31 -54.38
CA ARG A 2 -33.15 -16.07 -53.31
C ARG A 2 -32.66 -14.63 -53.44
N TYR A 3 -32.72 -13.84 -52.37
CA TYR A 3 -31.91 -12.63 -52.25
C TYR A 3 -30.94 -12.83 -51.09
N LEU A 4 -29.67 -13.00 -51.47
CA LEU A 4 -28.50 -12.86 -50.60
C LEU A 4 -28.49 -11.43 -50.02
N ASN A 5 -28.45 -11.29 -48.70
CA ASN A 5 -28.02 -10.04 -48.08
C ASN A 5 -26.51 -10.11 -47.86
N LEU A 6 -25.80 -9.18 -48.51
CA LEU A 6 -24.36 -8.98 -48.40
C LEU A 6 -23.96 -8.69 -46.95
N CYS A 7 -22.97 -9.44 -46.48
CA CYS A 7 -22.22 -9.16 -45.27
C CYS A 7 -21.22 -8.03 -45.58
N SER A 8 -21.47 -6.82 -45.07
CA SER A 8 -20.47 -5.74 -45.13
C SER A 8 -19.44 -5.94 -44.02
N CYS A 9 -18.33 -6.62 -44.35
CA CYS A 9 -17.10 -6.55 -43.58
C CYS A 9 -16.47 -5.16 -43.76
N VAL A 10 -16.61 -4.29 -42.78
CA VAL A 10 -15.81 -3.05 -42.69
C VAL A 10 -14.41 -3.45 -42.19
N ILE A 11 -13.46 -3.55 -43.11
CA ILE A 11 -12.04 -3.74 -42.79
C ILE A 11 -11.48 -2.37 -42.41
N PHE A 12 -11.22 -2.16 -41.11
CA PHE A 12 -10.40 -1.04 -40.65
C PHE A 12 -8.94 -1.35 -40.98
N ILE A 13 -8.42 -0.75 -42.05
CA ILE A 13 -6.98 -0.73 -42.33
C ILE A 13 -6.37 0.34 -41.42
N LEU A 14 -5.80 -0.09 -40.29
CA LEU A 14 -4.91 0.74 -39.49
C LEU A 14 -3.57 0.84 -40.21
N CYS A 15 -3.38 1.91 -40.97
CA CYS A 15 -2.06 2.32 -41.44
C CYS A 15 -1.19 2.74 -40.24
N PHE A 16 -0.43 1.79 -39.69
CA PHE A 16 0.69 2.12 -38.81
C PHE A 16 1.81 2.73 -39.66
N ASN A 17 1.86 4.06 -39.70
CA ASN A 17 3.08 4.77 -40.07
C ASN A 17 4.14 4.47 -39.00
N TYR A 18 5.04 3.53 -39.29
CA TYR A 18 6.31 3.39 -38.58
C TYR A 18 7.21 4.59 -38.94
N GLY A 19 6.90 5.74 -38.34
CA GLY A 19 7.87 6.81 -38.19
C GLY A 19 8.92 6.34 -37.17
N ALA A 20 10.14 6.09 -37.63
CA ALA A 20 11.26 5.77 -36.76
C ALA A 20 11.52 6.93 -35.78
N VAL A 21 11.04 6.79 -34.54
CA VAL A 21 11.49 7.62 -33.42
C VAL A 21 12.85 7.11 -33.00
N SER A 22 13.88 7.53 -33.72
CA SER A 22 15.26 7.45 -33.26
C SER A 22 15.60 8.69 -32.44
N LYS A 23 15.36 8.62 -31.13
CA LYS A 23 16.20 9.29 -30.14
C LYS A 23 16.42 8.33 -28.98
N LYS A 24 17.47 7.50 -29.09
CA LYS A 24 18.15 6.99 -27.91
C LYS A 24 18.74 8.20 -27.18
N ASN A 25 18.00 8.78 -26.25
CA ASN A 25 18.64 9.50 -25.15
C ASN A 25 19.36 8.43 -24.33
N SER A 26 20.61 8.14 -24.68
CA SER A 26 21.46 7.39 -23.78
C SER A 26 21.78 8.35 -22.63
N TYR A 27 20.99 8.30 -21.56
CA TYR A 27 21.51 8.71 -20.26
C TYR A 27 22.83 7.96 -20.09
N ARG A 28 23.93 8.69 -19.83
CA ARG A 28 25.16 7.99 -19.43
C ARG A 28 24.81 7.24 -18.15
N LYS A 29 25.41 6.06 -17.97
CA LYS A 29 25.21 5.24 -16.76
C LYS A 29 25.46 6.05 -15.47
N ASP A 30 26.26 7.11 -15.57
CA ASP A 30 26.64 8.03 -14.49
C ASP A 30 25.59 9.13 -14.19
N ASP A 31 24.52 9.26 -14.99
CA ASP A 31 23.50 10.32 -14.87
C ASP A 31 22.10 9.79 -14.46
N LEU A 32 21.98 8.55 -13.96
CA LEU A 32 20.68 7.99 -13.58
C LEU A 32 20.20 8.58 -12.25
N PRO A 33 19.01 9.24 -12.21
CA PRO A 33 18.48 9.76 -10.95
C PRO A 33 18.17 8.61 -10.00
N GLY A 34 18.36 8.84 -8.70
CA GLY A 34 17.97 7.89 -7.66
C GLY A 34 16.49 7.52 -7.76
N VAL A 35 16.15 6.25 -7.52
CA VAL A 35 14.77 5.73 -7.51
C VAL A 35 14.46 5.15 -6.14
N ILE A 36 13.32 5.54 -5.57
CA ILE A 36 12.79 4.96 -4.34
C ILE A 36 11.45 4.26 -4.65
N MET A 37 11.37 2.96 -4.38
CA MET A 37 10.14 2.18 -4.50
C MET A 37 9.36 2.15 -3.17
N VAL A 38 8.13 2.66 -3.18
CA VAL A 38 7.23 2.69 -2.03
C VAL A 38 6.07 1.71 -2.27
N PRO A 39 5.93 0.66 -1.44
CA PRO A 39 4.93 -0.37 -1.62
C PRO A 39 3.52 0.08 -1.24
N GLY A 40 2.55 -0.81 -1.50
CA GLY A 40 1.16 -0.64 -1.11
C GLY A 40 0.80 -1.55 0.06
N ASP A 41 -0.50 -1.72 0.29
CA ASP A 41 -1.02 -2.61 1.33
C ASP A 41 -0.52 -4.05 1.12
N GLY A 42 0.09 -4.63 2.17
CA GLY A 42 0.75 -5.94 2.12
C GLY A 42 2.03 -6.02 1.26
N GLY A 43 2.52 -4.92 0.72
CA GLY A 43 3.60 -4.90 -0.28
C GLY A 43 5.03 -4.88 0.27
N ALA A 44 5.20 -5.09 1.57
CA ALA A 44 6.51 -5.20 2.24
C ALA A 44 6.50 -6.36 3.23
N GLN A 45 7.66 -6.93 3.54
CA GLN A 45 7.79 -7.88 4.64
C GLN A 45 7.54 -7.22 6.00
N LEU A 46 7.06 -7.99 6.97
CA LEU A 46 7.03 -7.63 8.39
C LEU A 46 7.60 -8.78 9.22
N GLU A 47 8.30 -8.40 10.29
CA GLU A 47 8.80 -9.34 11.29
C GLU A 47 8.11 -9.09 12.63
N ALA A 48 7.88 -10.16 13.39
CA ALA A 48 7.34 -10.09 14.75
C ALA A 48 8.27 -10.79 15.74
N VAL A 49 8.25 -10.33 16.99
CA VAL A 49 8.83 -11.01 18.15
C VAL A 49 7.76 -11.14 19.23
N LEU A 50 7.80 -12.25 19.97
CA LEU A 50 6.79 -12.58 20.98
C LEU A 50 7.44 -12.72 22.35
N HIS A 51 6.88 -12.04 23.34
CA HIS A 51 7.28 -12.07 24.75
C HIS A 51 6.05 -12.17 25.63
N ASN A 52 5.73 -13.39 26.09
CA ASN A 52 4.50 -13.68 26.82
C ASN A 52 3.23 -13.19 26.10
N ALA A 53 3.20 -13.35 24.77
CA ALA A 53 2.03 -13.02 23.96
C ALA A 53 0.85 -13.92 24.34
N GLU A 54 -0.34 -13.34 24.37
CA GLU A 54 -1.58 -14.08 24.63
C GLU A 54 -1.82 -15.11 23.51
N ALA A 55 -1.88 -16.39 23.89
CA ALA A 55 -2.14 -17.49 22.97
C ALA A 55 -3.65 -17.77 22.90
N VAL A 56 -4.26 -17.50 21.74
CA VAL A 56 -5.68 -17.79 21.50
C VAL A 56 -5.99 -19.29 21.43
N HIS A 57 -4.97 -20.12 21.16
CA HIS A 57 -5.03 -21.58 21.20
C HIS A 57 -3.75 -22.15 21.81
N PHE A 58 -3.82 -23.37 22.36
CA PHE A 58 -2.68 -24.02 23.02
C PHE A 58 -1.45 -24.23 22.11
N TYR A 59 -1.66 -24.26 20.79
CA TYR A 59 -0.61 -24.43 19.78
C TYR A 59 -0.08 -23.10 19.23
N CYS A 60 -0.66 -21.96 19.61
CA CYS A 60 -0.12 -20.65 19.24
C CYS A 60 1.11 -20.34 20.07
N ARG A 61 2.15 -19.81 19.43
CA ARG A 61 3.38 -19.40 20.10
C ARG A 61 3.11 -18.16 20.97
N SER A 62 3.62 -18.19 22.20
CA SER A 62 3.64 -17.02 23.11
C SER A 62 5.01 -16.36 23.21
N ASN A 63 6.06 -17.08 22.82
CA ASN A 63 7.44 -16.60 22.88
C ASN A 63 8.17 -17.00 21.58
N SER A 64 8.99 -16.10 21.05
CA SER A 64 9.83 -16.34 19.88
C SER A 64 10.97 -15.33 19.81
N ASP A 65 12.01 -15.66 19.05
CA ASP A 65 12.88 -14.63 18.44
C ASP A 65 12.14 -13.92 17.29
N TRP A 66 12.78 -12.94 16.67
CA TRP A 66 12.24 -12.30 15.46
C TRP A 66 12.01 -13.33 14.35
N PHE A 67 10.81 -13.31 13.77
CA PHE A 67 10.46 -14.15 12.63
C PHE A 67 9.64 -13.36 11.61
N THR A 68 9.73 -13.72 10.33
CA THR A 68 8.86 -13.17 9.29
C THR A 68 7.40 -13.54 9.59
N VAL A 69 6.59 -12.55 9.95
CA VAL A 69 5.14 -12.70 10.20
C VAL A 69 4.33 -12.39 8.95
N TRP A 70 4.89 -11.60 8.03
CA TRP A 70 4.31 -11.34 6.72
C TRP A 70 5.39 -11.26 5.64
N LEU A 71 5.31 -11.98 4.52
CA LEU A 71 4.35 -13.04 4.21
C LEU A 71 4.90 -14.41 4.63
N ASN A 72 4.21 -15.06 5.58
CA ASN A 72 4.55 -16.40 6.03
C ASN A 72 3.38 -17.36 5.79
N TYR A 73 3.44 -18.13 4.71
CA TYR A 73 2.34 -19.02 4.32
C TYR A 73 2.02 -20.11 5.36
N LEU A 74 3.01 -20.52 6.18
CA LEU A 74 2.78 -21.50 7.25
C LEU A 74 1.88 -20.92 8.35
N GLU A 75 1.93 -19.60 8.56
CA GLU A 75 1.07 -18.87 9.49
C GLU A 75 -0.34 -18.65 8.91
N MET A 76 -0.52 -18.82 7.60
CA MET A 76 -1.80 -18.58 6.91
C MET A 76 -2.63 -19.84 6.66
N VAL A 77 -2.17 -21.02 7.07
CA VAL A 77 -2.96 -22.26 6.92
C VAL A 77 -4.20 -22.23 7.82
N PRO A 78 -5.34 -22.86 7.45
CA PRO A 78 -6.60 -22.71 8.18
C PRO A 78 -6.56 -23.05 9.67
N ALA A 79 -5.68 -23.96 10.11
CA ALA A 79 -5.53 -24.31 11.52
C ALA A 79 -4.71 -23.28 12.33
N ILE A 80 -3.85 -22.49 11.68
CA ILE A 80 -2.87 -21.60 12.32
C ILE A 80 -3.20 -20.12 12.13
N ILE A 81 -4.02 -19.79 11.12
CA ILE A 81 -4.37 -18.40 10.79
C ILE A 81 -4.92 -17.59 11.97
N SER A 82 -5.59 -18.21 12.94
CA SER A 82 -6.04 -17.52 14.16
C SER A 82 -4.87 -17.07 15.04
N CYS A 83 -3.76 -17.82 15.09
CA CYS A 83 -2.52 -17.39 15.73
C CYS A 83 -1.93 -16.17 15.01
N TRP A 84 -1.82 -16.24 13.67
CA TRP A 84 -1.37 -15.10 12.85
C TRP A 84 -2.20 -13.84 13.09
N VAL A 85 -3.53 -13.97 13.05
CA VAL A 85 -4.46 -12.86 13.35
C VAL A 85 -4.16 -12.27 14.73
N SER A 86 -3.92 -13.11 15.74
CA SER A 86 -3.67 -12.63 17.11
C SER A 86 -2.36 -11.84 17.25
N HIS A 87 -1.36 -12.12 16.40
CA HIS A 87 -0.08 -11.41 16.37
C HIS A 87 -0.11 -10.18 15.46
N MET A 88 -0.87 -10.22 14.36
CA MET A 88 -0.88 -9.16 13.34
C MET A 88 -1.95 -8.09 13.52
N LYS A 89 -2.99 -8.35 14.31
CA LYS A 89 -4.02 -7.35 14.61
C LYS A 89 -3.39 -6.16 15.34
N LEU A 90 -3.99 -4.99 15.19
CA LEU A 90 -3.68 -3.82 15.99
C LEU A 90 -4.73 -3.63 17.07
N VAL A 91 -4.34 -2.97 18.16
CA VAL A 91 -5.23 -2.52 19.23
C VAL A 91 -5.34 -1.00 19.12
N TYR A 92 -6.57 -0.49 19.03
CA TYR A 92 -6.83 0.95 19.01
C TYR A 92 -6.93 1.49 20.44
N ASP A 93 -6.21 2.56 20.73
CA ASP A 93 -6.25 3.28 22.00
C ASP A 93 -7.02 4.60 21.81
N SER A 94 -8.22 4.65 22.39
CA SER A 94 -9.10 5.82 22.33
C SER A 94 -8.54 7.08 23.01
N ILE A 95 -7.58 6.93 23.93
CA ILE A 95 -6.94 8.04 24.63
C ILE A 95 -5.88 8.67 23.74
N THR A 96 -5.01 7.84 23.14
CA THR A 96 -3.92 8.33 22.28
C THR A 96 -4.37 8.61 20.85
N ARG A 97 -5.56 8.13 20.44
CA ARG A 97 -6.06 8.21 19.06
C ARG A 97 -5.13 7.52 18.05
N THR A 98 -4.47 6.45 18.50
CA THR A 98 -3.51 5.69 17.69
C THR A 98 -3.67 4.21 17.97
N THR A 99 -2.97 3.39 17.18
CA THR A 99 -2.95 1.95 17.37
C THR A 99 -1.60 1.48 17.90
N HIS A 100 -1.58 0.34 18.56
CA HIS A 100 -0.35 -0.33 18.98
C HIS A 100 -0.46 -1.85 18.79
N ASP A 101 0.68 -2.53 18.80
CA ASP A 101 0.70 -3.99 18.72
C ASP A 101 0.04 -4.62 19.98
N PRO A 102 -0.48 -5.86 19.88
CA PRO A 102 -1.05 -6.57 21.02
C PRO A 102 -0.02 -6.79 22.13
N ARG A 103 -0.51 -6.98 23.37
CA ARG A 103 0.38 -7.23 24.52
C ARG A 103 1.29 -8.43 24.25
N GLY A 104 2.59 -8.24 24.48
CA GLY A 104 3.59 -9.28 24.29
C GLY A 104 3.97 -9.52 22.83
N VAL A 105 3.52 -8.69 21.90
CA VAL A 105 3.89 -8.72 20.48
C VAL A 105 4.56 -7.40 20.12
N SER A 106 5.65 -7.48 19.37
CA SER A 106 6.24 -6.31 18.72
C SER A 106 6.48 -6.62 17.26
N VAL A 107 6.05 -5.74 16.36
CA VAL A 107 6.23 -5.86 14.91
C VAL A 107 7.20 -4.79 14.43
N ARG A 108 8.05 -5.15 13.46
CA ARG A 108 8.95 -4.23 12.78
C ARG A 108 8.95 -4.42 11.28
N VAL A 109 9.38 -3.37 10.59
CA VAL A 109 9.55 -3.35 9.13
C VAL A 109 11.03 -3.54 8.80
N PRO A 110 11.44 -4.70 8.26
CA PRO A 110 12.83 -4.93 7.89
C PRO A 110 13.19 -4.26 6.55
N GLY A 111 14.48 -4.00 6.38
CA GLY A 111 15.05 -3.69 5.06
C GLY A 111 14.76 -2.29 4.54
N PHE A 112 14.55 -1.28 5.41
CA PHE A 112 14.44 0.10 4.97
C PHE A 112 15.70 0.53 4.18
N GLY A 113 15.50 1.16 3.02
CA GLY A 113 16.55 1.48 2.06
C GLY A 113 16.99 0.29 1.20
N ASN A 114 16.75 -0.95 1.59
CA ASN A 114 17.01 -2.13 0.76
C ASN A 114 15.83 -2.39 -0.19
N THR A 115 16.12 -2.95 -1.35
CA THR A 115 15.12 -3.36 -2.35
C THR A 115 14.50 -4.71 -2.02
N SER A 116 15.19 -5.59 -1.28
CA SER A 116 14.81 -6.99 -1.11
C SER A 116 13.41 -7.20 -0.51
N THR A 117 13.06 -6.44 0.53
CA THR A 117 11.82 -6.61 1.31
C THR A 117 10.59 -6.02 0.64
N VAL A 118 10.78 -5.23 -0.43
CA VAL A 118 9.71 -4.74 -1.31
C VAL A 118 9.70 -5.48 -2.66
N GLU A 119 10.81 -6.09 -3.08
CA GLU A 119 10.84 -6.94 -4.26
C GLU A 119 10.15 -8.29 -4.04
N TYR A 120 10.36 -8.91 -2.88
CA TYR A 120 9.76 -10.20 -2.53
C TYR A 120 9.17 -10.17 -1.13
N LEU A 121 7.97 -10.73 -0.98
CA LEU A 121 7.24 -10.73 0.29
C LEU A 121 7.66 -11.86 1.23
N ASN A 122 8.62 -12.70 0.84
CA ASN A 122 9.21 -13.70 1.71
C ASN A 122 10.69 -13.98 1.37
N GLU A 123 11.44 -14.48 2.35
CA GLU A 123 12.87 -14.80 2.20
C GLU A 123 13.14 -15.82 1.08
N LYS A 124 12.21 -16.77 0.87
CA LYS A 124 12.33 -17.78 -0.19
C LYS A 124 12.05 -17.24 -1.59
N ARG A 125 11.67 -15.97 -1.73
CA ARG A 125 11.43 -15.27 -3.00
C ARG A 125 10.34 -15.92 -3.88
N TYR A 126 9.35 -16.53 -3.26
CA TYR A 126 8.21 -17.14 -3.97
C TYR A 126 7.13 -16.13 -4.36
N TYR A 127 7.05 -15.00 -3.64
CA TYR A 127 6.02 -14.00 -3.86
C TYR A 127 6.66 -12.70 -4.31
N SER A 128 6.81 -12.54 -5.63
CA SER A 128 7.30 -11.31 -6.24
C SER A 128 6.28 -10.18 -6.11
N TYR A 129 6.73 -9.00 -5.71
CA TYR A 129 5.96 -7.77 -5.73
C TYR A 129 6.63 -6.73 -6.64
N PHE A 130 7.67 -6.02 -6.21
CA PHE A 130 8.44 -5.12 -7.09
C PHE A 130 9.57 -5.79 -7.90
N ALA A 131 9.79 -7.10 -7.75
CA ALA A 131 10.94 -7.79 -8.38
C ALA A 131 11.09 -7.48 -9.88
N TYR A 132 10.00 -7.54 -10.66
CA TYR A 132 10.05 -7.28 -12.10
C TYR A 132 10.34 -5.81 -12.43
N VAL A 133 9.86 -4.86 -11.62
CA VAL A 133 10.18 -3.44 -11.77
C VAL A 133 11.67 -3.23 -11.50
N ALA A 134 12.17 -3.82 -10.41
CA ALA A 134 13.58 -3.74 -10.04
C ALA A 134 14.49 -4.39 -11.10
N ASP A 135 14.16 -5.58 -11.60
CA ASP A 135 14.92 -6.25 -12.66
C ASP A 135 14.96 -5.43 -13.95
N THR A 136 13.82 -4.81 -14.31
CA THR A 136 13.76 -3.92 -15.47
C THR A 136 14.67 -2.71 -15.29
N LEU A 137 14.62 -2.02 -14.15
CA LEU A 137 15.49 -0.89 -13.87
C LEU A 137 16.97 -1.30 -13.85
N VAL A 138 17.30 -2.44 -13.27
CA VAL A 138 18.67 -2.97 -13.28
C VAL A 138 19.15 -3.26 -14.70
N SER A 139 18.29 -3.78 -15.58
CA SER A 139 18.63 -3.96 -16.99
C SER A 139 18.91 -2.65 -17.74
N LEU A 140 18.40 -1.53 -17.22
CA LEU A 140 18.63 -0.17 -17.72
C LEU A 140 19.85 0.52 -17.08
N GLY A 141 20.57 -0.17 -16.18
CA GLY A 141 21.81 0.32 -15.57
C GLY A 141 21.69 0.76 -14.12
N TYR A 142 20.53 0.62 -13.49
CA TYR A 142 20.38 0.82 -12.04
C TYR A 142 21.11 -0.27 -11.23
N GLU A 143 21.53 0.09 -10.03
CA GLU A 143 22.17 -0.78 -9.05
C GLU A 143 21.29 -0.82 -7.78
N ARG A 144 20.80 -2.02 -7.45
CA ARG A 144 20.05 -2.28 -6.20
C ARG A 144 20.86 -1.79 -5.00
N ASN A 145 20.16 -1.19 -4.04
CA ASN A 145 20.70 -0.69 -2.79
C ASN A 145 21.72 0.45 -2.93
N LYS A 146 21.88 0.99 -4.15
CA LYS A 146 22.70 2.18 -4.45
C LYS A 146 21.81 3.30 -4.96
N ASN A 147 21.53 3.33 -6.27
CA ASN A 147 20.62 4.30 -6.89
C ASN A 147 19.20 3.75 -7.11
N LEU A 148 18.94 2.48 -6.77
CA LEU A 148 17.61 1.90 -6.65
C LEU A 148 17.39 1.42 -5.22
N ARG A 149 16.45 2.02 -4.50
CA ARG A 149 16.19 1.78 -3.07
C ARG A 149 14.72 1.42 -2.84
N GLY A 150 14.44 0.69 -1.77
CA GLY A 150 13.08 0.42 -1.30
C GLY A 150 12.79 1.16 -0.01
N ALA A 151 11.56 1.63 0.17
CA ALA A 151 11.09 2.27 1.40
C ALA A 151 9.85 1.54 1.93
N PRO A 152 10.03 0.33 2.51
CA PRO A 152 8.96 -0.38 3.18
C PRO A 152 8.47 0.39 4.43
N PHE A 153 7.20 0.23 4.75
CA PHE A 153 6.57 0.78 5.97
C PHE A 153 5.58 -0.22 6.55
N ASP A 154 5.10 0.05 7.77
CA ASP A 154 4.05 -0.76 8.38
C ASP A 154 2.73 -0.46 7.68
N PHE A 155 2.38 -1.28 6.68
CA PHE A 155 1.19 -1.11 5.85
C PHE A 155 -0.13 -1.28 6.62
N ARG A 156 -0.08 -1.71 7.89
CA ARG A 156 -1.27 -1.72 8.75
C ARG A 156 -1.67 -0.30 9.16
N LYS A 157 -0.72 0.64 9.20
CA LYS A 157 -0.85 2.01 9.73
C LYS A 157 -1.27 3.03 8.66
N ALA A 158 -1.92 4.09 9.10
CA ALA A 158 -2.23 5.28 8.30
C ALA A 158 -1.16 6.37 8.48
N PRO A 159 -1.11 7.41 7.62
CA PRO A 159 -0.04 8.42 7.67
C PRO A 159 0.19 9.08 9.03
N ASN A 160 -0.87 9.36 9.79
CA ASN A 160 -0.79 9.96 11.12
C ASN A 160 0.02 9.12 12.14
N GLU A 161 0.26 7.83 11.86
CA GLU A 161 1.04 6.92 12.69
C GLU A 161 2.40 6.52 12.07
N LEU A 162 2.82 7.16 10.97
CA LEU A 162 4.03 6.83 10.20
C LEU A 162 5.13 7.90 10.31
N SER A 163 5.18 8.65 11.42
CA SER A 163 6.13 9.75 11.59
C SER A 163 7.60 9.35 11.45
N SER A 164 8.01 8.21 12.03
CA SER A 164 9.37 7.68 11.90
C SER A 164 9.70 7.33 10.45
N PHE A 165 8.80 6.65 9.76
CA PHE A 165 8.95 6.34 8.33
C PHE A 165 9.13 7.60 7.47
N PHE A 166 8.40 8.69 7.76
CA PHE A 166 8.56 9.93 7.01
C PHE A 166 9.88 10.64 7.28
N VAL A 167 10.41 10.57 8.51
CA VAL A 167 11.76 11.05 8.82
C VAL A 167 12.79 10.26 8.01
N ASP A 168 12.70 8.93 8.04
CA ASP A 168 13.63 8.05 7.33
C ASP A 168 13.53 8.22 5.80
N LEU A 169 12.32 8.42 5.27
CA LEU A 169 12.07 8.64 3.84
C LEU A 169 12.64 9.97 3.36
N ARG A 170 12.52 11.03 4.18
CA ARG A 170 13.16 12.31 3.90
C ARG A 170 14.67 12.15 3.83
N GLN A 171 15.27 11.52 4.83
CA GLN A 171 16.71 11.28 4.87
C GLN A 171 17.17 10.46 3.65
N LEU A 172 16.48 9.36 3.34
CA LEU A 172 16.79 8.52 2.16
C LEU A 172 16.71 9.32 0.85
N THR A 173 15.74 10.22 0.74
CA THR A 173 15.56 11.11 -0.43
C THR A 173 16.71 12.11 -0.57
N GLU A 174 17.11 12.74 0.54
CA GLU A 174 18.23 13.69 0.58
C GLU A 174 19.57 12.99 0.26
N GLU A 175 19.82 11.82 0.84
CA GLU A 175 21.01 10.98 0.59
C GLU A 175 21.12 10.51 -0.87
N LEU A 176 20.02 10.03 -1.45
CA LEU A 176 19.97 9.63 -2.86
C LEU A 176 20.19 10.81 -3.79
N ARG A 177 19.61 11.98 -3.47
CA ARG A 177 19.82 13.17 -4.28
C ARG A 177 21.29 13.56 -4.31
N GLU A 178 21.95 13.59 -3.15
CA GLU A 178 23.37 13.92 -3.06
C GLU A 178 24.23 12.88 -3.81
N SER A 179 24.02 11.60 -3.55
CA SER A 179 24.84 10.52 -4.14
C SER A 179 24.62 10.30 -5.64
N THR A 180 23.47 10.68 -6.19
CA THR A 180 23.17 10.61 -7.64
C THR A 180 23.30 11.96 -8.36
N GLY A 181 23.62 13.03 -7.64
CA GLY A 181 23.87 14.37 -8.20
C GLY A 181 22.62 15.12 -8.69
N GLY A 182 21.42 14.64 -8.35
CA GLY A 182 20.17 15.24 -8.82
C GLY A 182 18.93 14.72 -8.08
N PRO A 183 17.75 15.34 -8.30
CA PRO A 183 16.52 14.96 -7.62
C PRO A 183 16.07 13.53 -7.95
N VAL A 184 15.34 12.90 -7.03
CA VAL A 184 14.99 11.47 -7.09
C VAL A 184 13.63 11.22 -7.74
N VAL A 185 13.46 10.04 -8.34
CA VAL A 185 12.17 9.53 -8.80
C VAL A 185 11.54 8.67 -7.70
N LEU A 186 10.34 9.03 -7.28
CA LEU A 186 9.54 8.22 -6.36
C LEU A 186 8.61 7.31 -7.18
N VAL A 187 8.65 6.01 -6.94
CA VAL A 187 7.76 5.03 -7.57
C VAL A 187 6.86 4.44 -6.50
N ALA A 188 5.56 4.70 -6.58
CA ALA A 188 4.59 4.20 -5.62
C ALA A 188 3.58 3.26 -6.27
N HIS A 189 3.13 2.24 -5.53
CA HIS A 189 2.02 1.39 -5.94
C HIS A 189 0.86 1.43 -4.94
N SER A 190 -0.38 1.50 -5.43
CA SER A 190 -1.60 1.37 -4.63
C SER A 190 -1.62 2.33 -3.41
N LEU A 191 -1.68 1.82 -2.17
CA LEU A 191 -1.60 2.59 -0.92
C LEU A 191 -0.35 3.46 -0.81
N GLY A 192 0.78 3.07 -1.41
CA GLY A 192 2.01 3.86 -1.38
C GLY A 192 1.85 5.24 -2.01
N ALA A 193 0.92 5.40 -2.95
CA ALA A 193 0.68 6.67 -3.63
C ALA A 193 0.06 7.73 -2.70
N PRO A 194 -1.08 7.50 -2.02
CA PRO A 194 -1.59 8.45 -1.03
C PRO A 194 -0.67 8.61 0.19
N ILE A 195 0.11 7.60 0.58
CA ILE A 195 1.17 7.76 1.60
C ILE A 195 2.23 8.78 1.15
N LEU A 196 2.72 8.67 -0.10
CA LEU A 196 3.64 9.66 -0.66
C LEU A 196 2.99 11.03 -0.86
N ASN A 197 1.71 11.09 -1.20
CA ASN A 197 0.98 12.36 -1.27
C ASN A 197 1.03 13.08 0.08
N TYR A 198 0.73 12.35 1.16
CA TYR A 198 0.81 12.89 2.52
C TYR A 198 2.21 13.42 2.81
N PHE A 199 3.25 12.59 2.57
CA PHE A 199 4.65 12.96 2.79
C PHE A 199 5.06 14.22 2.03
N LEU A 200 4.75 14.31 0.73
CA LEU A 200 5.12 15.45 -0.11
C LEU A 200 4.42 16.73 0.33
N ASN A 201 3.19 16.65 0.82
CA ASN A 201 2.45 17.80 1.35
C ASN A 201 2.93 18.26 2.74
N GLN A 202 3.77 17.49 3.42
CA GLN A 202 4.47 17.95 4.65
C GLN A 202 5.70 18.81 4.36
N HIS A 203 6.12 18.92 3.10
CA HIS A 203 7.32 19.64 2.70
C HIS A 203 6.98 20.92 1.93
N THR A 204 7.88 21.90 1.96
CA THR A 204 7.74 23.13 1.18
C THR A 204 7.90 22.83 -0.31
N GLN A 205 7.36 23.70 -1.18
CA GLN A 205 7.59 23.56 -2.63
C GLN A 205 9.08 23.59 -2.96
N ALA A 206 9.87 24.44 -2.29
CA ALA A 206 11.32 24.52 -2.50
C ALA A 206 12.03 23.19 -2.22
N TRP A 207 11.65 22.47 -1.14
CA TRP A 207 12.22 21.15 -0.87
C TRP A 207 11.80 20.14 -1.95
N ARG A 208 10.54 20.15 -2.39
CA ARG A 208 10.09 19.25 -3.46
C ARG A 208 10.84 19.50 -4.77
N ASP A 209 10.97 20.76 -5.19
CA ASP A 209 11.68 21.15 -6.41
C ASP A 209 13.17 20.76 -6.36
N GLU A 210 13.79 20.79 -5.17
CA GLU A 210 15.19 20.43 -4.99
C GLU A 210 15.44 18.92 -4.93
N HIS A 211 14.51 18.15 -4.36
CA HIS A 211 14.74 16.76 -3.98
C HIS A 211 13.97 15.74 -4.81
N VAL A 212 12.85 16.10 -5.43
CA VAL A 212 11.94 15.16 -6.10
C VAL A 212 11.79 15.53 -7.58
N LEU A 213 12.24 14.63 -8.44
CA LEU A 213 12.18 14.79 -9.89
C LEU A 213 10.79 14.47 -10.42
N SER A 214 10.20 13.38 -9.93
CA SER A 214 8.85 12.96 -10.32
C SER A 214 8.29 11.93 -9.36
N LEU A 215 6.96 11.82 -9.33
CA LEU A 215 6.21 10.75 -8.70
C LEU A 215 5.55 9.88 -9.79
N VAL A 216 6.03 8.65 -9.94
CA VAL A 216 5.42 7.63 -10.78
C VAL A 216 4.46 6.81 -9.93
N SER A 217 3.16 6.99 -10.16
CA SER A 217 2.11 6.27 -9.44
C SER A 217 1.56 5.11 -10.27
N LEU A 218 1.67 3.90 -9.73
CA LEU A 218 1.15 2.66 -10.30
C LEU A 218 -0.15 2.29 -9.57
N ALA A 219 -1.29 2.50 -10.23
CA ALA A 219 -2.61 2.22 -9.66
C ALA A 219 -2.84 2.86 -8.28
N GLY A 220 -2.41 4.11 -8.10
CA GLY A 220 -2.54 4.84 -6.84
C GLY A 220 -3.99 4.99 -6.36
N ALA A 221 -4.23 4.65 -5.10
CA ALA A 221 -5.55 4.71 -4.48
C ALA A 221 -5.86 6.12 -3.92
N TRP A 222 -5.80 7.15 -4.77
CA TRP A 222 -5.84 8.56 -4.38
C TRP A 222 -7.10 8.97 -3.60
N GLY A 223 -8.26 8.47 -4.00
CA GLY A 223 -9.53 8.72 -3.32
C GLY A 223 -10.04 7.53 -2.54
N GLY A 224 -9.15 6.62 -2.12
CA GLY A 224 -9.56 5.34 -1.54
C GLY A 224 -10.11 4.35 -2.57
N ALA A 225 -10.69 3.25 -2.09
CA ALA A 225 -11.15 2.14 -2.92
C ALA A 225 -12.43 1.50 -2.37
N VAL A 226 -13.39 1.21 -3.25
CA VAL A 226 -14.63 0.47 -2.89
C VAL A 226 -14.33 -0.91 -2.28
N LYS A 227 -13.17 -1.49 -2.61
CA LYS A 227 -12.70 -2.73 -1.96
C LYS A 227 -12.59 -2.59 -0.44
N ALA A 228 -12.21 -1.43 0.09
CA ALA A 228 -12.14 -1.20 1.54
C ALA A 228 -13.53 -1.38 2.21
N VAL A 229 -14.58 -0.90 1.55
CA VAL A 229 -15.98 -1.09 2.00
C VAL A 229 -16.35 -2.57 2.06
N LYS A 230 -16.00 -3.34 1.02
CA LYS A 230 -16.17 -4.81 1.00
C LYS A 230 -15.39 -5.47 2.14
N VAL A 231 -14.15 -5.06 2.40
CA VAL A 231 -13.33 -5.64 3.47
C VAL A 231 -14.00 -5.45 4.82
N TYR A 232 -14.53 -4.25 5.10
CA TYR A 232 -15.32 -4.04 6.31
C TYR A 232 -16.55 -4.94 6.37
N ALA A 233 -17.32 -5.10 5.30
CA ALA A 233 -18.54 -5.93 5.30
C ALA A 233 -18.25 -7.44 5.39
N ALA A 234 -17.37 -7.96 4.53
CA ALA A 234 -17.24 -9.39 4.24
C ALA A 234 -15.80 -9.93 4.39
N GLY A 235 -14.82 -9.05 4.58
CA GLY A 235 -13.40 -9.41 4.55
C GLY A 235 -12.88 -9.63 3.14
N ASP A 236 -11.57 -9.83 3.04
CA ASP A 236 -10.91 -10.15 1.78
C ASP A 236 -9.88 -11.25 1.97
N ASN A 237 -9.92 -12.27 1.12
CA ASN A 237 -8.97 -13.38 1.14
C ASN A 237 -7.70 -13.10 0.31
N MET A 238 -7.58 -11.90 -0.27
CA MET A 238 -6.44 -11.45 -1.08
C MET A 238 -6.15 -12.37 -2.28
N GLY A 239 -7.17 -13.06 -2.79
CA GLY A 239 -7.02 -14.03 -3.87
C GLY A 239 -6.41 -15.37 -3.45
N ALA A 240 -6.20 -15.59 -2.15
CA ALA A 240 -5.69 -16.84 -1.58
C ALA A 240 -6.83 -17.71 -1.02
N PRO A 241 -6.62 -19.02 -0.82
CA PRO A 241 -7.61 -19.93 -0.22
C PRO A 241 -7.76 -19.73 1.30
N LEU A 242 -7.98 -18.48 1.73
CA LEU A 242 -8.14 -18.07 3.12
C LEU A 242 -9.60 -17.77 3.44
N ASN A 243 -10.02 -18.01 4.68
CA ASN A 243 -11.34 -17.63 5.13
C ASN A 243 -11.45 -16.10 5.26
N SER A 244 -12.31 -15.47 4.46
CA SER A 244 -12.47 -14.00 4.46
C SER A 244 -12.96 -13.45 5.80
N LEU A 245 -13.79 -14.18 6.54
CA LEU A 245 -14.29 -13.72 7.85
C LEU A 245 -13.19 -13.75 8.91
N THR A 246 -12.29 -14.73 8.85
CA THR A 246 -11.09 -14.77 9.70
C THR A 246 -10.12 -13.65 9.32
N MET A 247 -9.88 -13.41 8.03
CA MET A 247 -9.04 -12.28 7.61
C MET A 247 -9.63 -10.93 8.06
N ARG A 248 -10.97 -10.81 8.01
CA ARG A 248 -11.70 -9.60 8.40
C ARG A 248 -11.40 -9.17 9.83
N THR A 249 -11.15 -10.11 10.76
CA THR A 249 -10.87 -9.77 12.16
C THR A 249 -9.53 -9.06 12.32
N GLN A 250 -8.54 -9.38 11.49
CA GLN A 250 -7.27 -8.64 11.43
C GLN A 250 -7.44 -7.35 10.60
N GLN A 251 -8.02 -7.45 9.41
CA GLN A 251 -8.11 -6.33 8.46
C GLN A 251 -8.83 -5.11 9.04
N ARG A 252 -9.91 -5.32 9.81
CA ARG A 252 -10.67 -4.23 10.45
C ARG A 252 -9.88 -3.46 11.51
N THR A 253 -8.76 -4.00 11.99
CA THR A 253 -7.90 -3.33 12.97
C THR A 253 -6.88 -2.38 12.35
N ASN A 254 -6.73 -2.38 11.02
CA ASN A 254 -5.72 -1.57 10.33
C ASN A 254 -6.25 -0.15 10.08
N PRO A 255 -5.64 0.93 10.62
CA PRO A 255 -5.94 2.30 10.22
C PRO A 255 -5.78 2.55 8.71
N SER A 256 -4.87 1.83 8.04
CA SER A 256 -4.71 1.94 6.58
C SER A 256 -5.98 1.56 5.80
N LEU A 257 -6.80 0.65 6.34
CA LEU A 257 -8.07 0.28 5.74
C LEU A 257 -9.10 1.42 5.85
N ALA A 258 -9.13 2.10 7.00
CA ALA A 258 -9.98 3.26 7.23
C ALA A 258 -9.56 4.43 6.33
N PHE A 259 -8.25 4.67 6.22
CA PHE A 259 -7.66 5.68 5.33
C PHE A 259 -7.97 5.45 3.85
N LEU A 260 -8.17 4.19 3.44
CA LEU A 260 -8.53 3.83 2.06
C LEU A 260 -10.04 3.75 1.81
N LEU A 261 -10.88 4.17 2.77
CA LEU A 261 -12.31 4.32 2.48
C LEU A 261 -12.53 5.41 1.42
N PRO A 262 -13.52 5.23 0.51
CA PRO A 262 -13.78 6.19 -0.55
C PRO A 262 -13.98 7.63 -0.05
N ASP A 263 -13.26 8.56 -0.66
CA ASP A 263 -13.36 9.99 -0.35
C ASP A 263 -14.57 10.64 -1.06
N PRO A 264 -15.44 11.36 -0.35
CA PRO A 264 -16.62 11.97 -0.98
C PRO A 264 -16.33 12.99 -2.09
N GLU A 265 -15.21 13.71 -2.03
CA GLU A 265 -14.85 14.72 -3.04
C GLU A 265 -14.50 14.06 -4.38
N LEU A 266 -13.91 12.86 -4.36
CA LEU A 266 -13.54 12.12 -5.57
C LEU A 266 -14.63 11.15 -6.04
N TRP A 267 -15.48 10.66 -5.13
CA TRP A 267 -16.51 9.68 -5.46
C TRP A 267 -17.91 10.29 -5.59
N GLY A 268 -18.17 11.55 -5.27
CA GLY A 268 -19.51 12.18 -5.39
C GLY A 268 -20.59 11.39 -4.64
N ASP A 269 -21.84 11.33 -5.13
CA ASP A 269 -22.95 10.70 -4.39
C ASP A 269 -23.11 9.19 -4.59
N HIS A 270 -22.05 8.46 -4.98
CA HIS A 270 -22.19 7.04 -5.32
C HIS A 270 -22.68 6.17 -4.16
N VAL A 271 -23.57 5.22 -4.47
CA VAL A 271 -23.99 4.16 -3.56
C VAL A 271 -22.88 3.12 -3.45
N MET A 272 -22.35 2.94 -2.24
CA MET A 272 -21.24 2.03 -1.93
C MET A 272 -21.73 0.63 -1.53
N VAL A 273 -22.85 0.57 -0.80
CA VAL A 273 -23.44 -0.69 -0.31
C VAL A 273 -24.94 -0.69 -0.56
N LYS A 274 -25.46 -1.80 -1.09
CA LYS A 274 -26.90 -2.08 -1.14
C LYS A 274 -27.21 -3.16 -0.11
N ALA A 275 -28.11 -2.89 0.82
CA ALA A 275 -28.54 -3.83 1.85
C ALA A 275 -30.07 -3.86 1.96
N PRO A 276 -30.67 -4.94 2.51
CA PRO A 276 -32.13 -5.03 2.66
C PRO A 276 -32.75 -3.89 3.47
N GLY A 277 -32.02 -3.33 4.44
CA GLY A 277 -32.47 -2.21 5.30
C GLY A 277 -32.17 -0.81 4.74
N GLY A 278 -31.61 -0.71 3.54
CA GLY A 278 -31.23 0.57 2.92
C GLY A 278 -29.87 0.54 2.23
N ASN A 279 -29.57 1.62 1.52
CA ASN A 279 -28.30 1.80 0.86
C ASN A 279 -27.39 2.73 1.68
N TYR A 280 -26.08 2.47 1.61
CA TYR A 280 -25.07 3.40 2.13
C TYR A 280 -24.36 4.06 0.96
N THR A 281 -24.41 5.38 0.90
CA THR A 281 -23.61 6.22 0.00
C THR A 281 -22.23 6.50 0.58
N VAL A 282 -21.34 7.11 -0.19
CA VAL A 282 -20.01 7.53 0.32
C VAL A 282 -20.11 8.45 1.53
N HIS A 283 -21.13 9.32 1.58
CA HIS A 283 -21.36 10.23 2.70
C HIS A 283 -21.81 9.50 3.97
N GLN A 284 -22.21 8.24 3.85
CA GLN A 284 -22.72 7.42 4.95
C GLN A 284 -21.73 6.35 5.40
N LEU A 285 -20.44 6.42 5.00
CA LEU A 285 -19.44 5.43 5.40
C LEU A 285 -19.20 5.38 6.92
N ARG A 286 -19.29 6.53 7.60
CA ARG A 286 -19.28 6.57 9.07
C ARG A 286 -20.45 5.77 9.67
N GLN A 287 -21.66 5.99 9.17
CA GLN A 287 -22.86 5.29 9.62
C GLN A 287 -22.77 3.79 9.31
N PHE A 288 -22.24 3.42 8.14
CA PHE A 288 -21.99 2.04 7.76
C PHE A 288 -21.08 1.31 8.76
N LEU A 289 -19.97 1.93 9.19
CA LEU A 289 -19.09 1.35 10.22
C LEU A 289 -19.78 1.22 11.58
N HIS A 290 -20.58 2.23 11.95
CA HIS A 290 -21.38 2.20 13.17
C HIS A 290 -22.41 1.05 13.15
N ASP A 291 -23.14 0.86 12.05
CA ASP A 291 -24.16 -0.19 11.92
C ASP A 291 -23.56 -1.60 11.84
N LEU A 292 -22.28 -1.69 11.44
CA LEU A 292 -21.47 -2.91 11.60
C LEU A 292 -20.97 -3.15 13.03
N GLN A 293 -21.26 -2.27 13.97
CA GLN A 293 -20.83 -2.30 15.38
C GLN A 293 -19.31 -2.29 15.53
N LEU A 294 -18.66 -1.38 14.81
CA LEU A 294 -17.19 -1.22 14.80
C LEU A 294 -16.76 0.14 15.35
N PRO A 295 -16.88 0.38 16.67
CA PRO A 295 -16.57 1.69 17.27
C PRO A 295 -15.13 2.13 16.98
N ASP A 296 -14.14 1.24 17.16
CA ASP A 296 -12.74 1.56 16.86
C ASP A 296 -12.52 1.93 15.39
N SER A 297 -13.22 1.27 14.46
CA SER A 297 -13.13 1.60 13.04
C SER A 297 -13.79 2.94 12.71
N VAL A 298 -14.87 3.32 13.40
CA VAL A 298 -15.45 4.66 13.28
C VAL A 298 -14.42 5.71 13.70
N GLU A 299 -13.74 5.50 14.82
CA GLU A 299 -12.73 6.44 15.30
C GLU A 299 -11.52 6.52 14.36
N MET A 300 -10.99 5.38 13.92
CA MET A 300 -9.92 5.35 12.90
C MET A 300 -10.33 6.05 11.60
N TYR A 301 -11.59 5.96 11.19
CA TYR A 301 -12.08 6.68 10.01
C TYR A 301 -12.06 8.21 10.25
N GLU A 302 -12.50 8.68 11.41
CA GLU A 302 -12.44 10.11 11.73
C GLU A 302 -11.00 10.63 11.82
N ASP A 303 -10.07 9.83 12.36
CA ASP A 303 -8.66 10.21 12.45
C ASP A 303 -7.95 10.28 11.08
N THR A 304 -8.47 9.58 10.07
CA THR A 304 -7.76 9.38 8.80
C THR A 304 -8.40 10.09 7.59
N ARG A 305 -9.72 10.32 7.60
CA ARG A 305 -10.47 10.89 6.46
C ARG A 305 -10.01 12.29 6.02
N GLY A 306 -9.37 13.05 6.88
CA GLY A 306 -8.90 14.42 6.60
C GLY A 306 -7.43 14.51 6.16
N LEU A 307 -6.68 13.41 6.17
CA LEU A 307 -5.22 13.44 6.03
C LEU A 307 -4.75 13.84 4.62
N LEU A 308 -5.58 13.71 3.58
CA LEU A 308 -5.20 14.13 2.22
C LEU A 308 -5.59 15.58 1.89
N ASN A 309 -6.39 16.25 2.73
CA ASN A 309 -6.90 17.60 2.49
C ASN A 309 -5.92 18.72 2.91
N MET A 310 -4.65 18.39 3.19
CA MET A 310 -3.70 19.33 3.77
C MET A 310 -3.18 20.41 2.81
N SER A 311 -3.42 20.30 1.50
CA SER A 311 -3.22 21.40 0.56
C SER A 311 -4.02 21.18 -0.72
N ASN A 312 -4.87 22.14 -1.10
CA ASN A 312 -5.59 22.19 -2.39
C ASN A 312 -4.66 22.30 -3.63
N THR A 313 -3.37 22.11 -3.46
CA THR A 313 -2.36 22.15 -4.51
C THR A 313 -1.82 20.74 -4.68
N PRO A 314 -2.02 20.09 -5.84
CA PRO A 314 -1.39 18.81 -6.12
C PRO A 314 0.13 18.95 -5.97
N PRO A 315 0.85 17.94 -5.46
CA PRO A 315 2.30 17.90 -5.59
C PRO A 315 2.63 17.92 -7.08
N ARG A 316 3.07 19.09 -7.57
CA ARG A 316 3.60 19.26 -8.92
C ARG A 316 5.08 18.96 -8.90
#